data_AF-A0A8T2UTH1-F1
#
_entry.id   AF-A0A8T2UTH1-F1
#
_cell.length_a   1.000
_cell.length_b   1.000
_cell.length_c   1.000
_cell.angle_alpha   90.00
_cell.angle_beta   90.00
_cell.angle_gamma   90.00
#
_symmetry.space_group_name_H-M   'P 1'
#
loop_
_entity.id
_entity.type
_entity.pdbx_description
1 polymer ?
#
loop_
_entity_poly.entity_id
_entity_poly.type
_entity_poly.pdbx_seq_one_letter_code
_entity_poly.pdbx_strand_id
1 'polypeptide(L)'
;MSTTAAGVVLSVGGGFFSRSSRDIEYKDDGTLSALCQTSGGNWSSATLELNYLENIDGIVRVTTAPPGNFLASCENVALEAGTSMLKGSARRIDSSLVDFELQLDDYVANVDGKLEIGGGFFSRSSSLISFTEDGFLQALCQTTSNERVPSSLNLNFYLENVDGVL
;
A
#
# COMPACT_ATOMS: atom_id res chain seq x y z
N MET A 1 9.89 32.60 -28.68
CA MET A 1 8.83 31.59 -28.73
C MET A 1 9.31 30.39 -27.93
N SER A 2 8.76 30.17 -26.73
CA SER A 2 9.02 28.95 -25.95
C SER A 2 7.65 28.47 -25.48
N THR A 3 7.19 27.39 -26.07
CA THR A 3 5.87 26.79 -25.89
C THR A 3 5.77 26.10 -24.53
N THR A 4 4.77 26.51 -23.76
CA THR A 4 4.26 25.85 -22.55
C THR A 4 3.84 24.42 -22.89
N ALA A 5 4.43 23.43 -22.23
CA ALA A 5 3.92 22.07 -22.23
C ALA A 5 2.65 22.03 -21.38
N ALA A 6 1.50 21.93 -22.04
CA ALA A 6 0.24 21.64 -21.39
C ALA A 6 0.29 20.19 -20.89
N GLY A 7 0.46 20.02 -19.58
CA GLY A 7 0.29 18.74 -18.92
C GLY A 7 -1.14 18.25 -19.14
N VAL A 8 -1.29 17.11 -19.79
CA VAL A 8 -2.57 16.46 -20.02
C VAL A 8 -3.09 15.94 -18.68
N VAL A 9 -4.13 16.58 -18.16
CA VAL A 9 -4.92 16.04 -17.04
C VAL A 9 -5.82 14.95 -17.61
N LEU A 10 -5.43 13.69 -17.43
CA LEU A 10 -6.25 12.54 -17.80
C LEU A 10 -7.41 12.42 -16.80
N SER A 11 -8.57 12.94 -17.20
CA SER A 11 -9.86 12.72 -16.55
C SER A 11 -10.25 11.24 -16.70
N VAL A 12 -9.98 10.44 -15.69
CA VAL A 12 -10.54 9.08 -15.57
C VAL A 12 -11.98 9.22 -15.08
N GLY A 13 -12.93 9.28 -16.02
CA GLY A 13 -14.37 9.16 -15.76
C GLY A 13 -15.00 10.25 -14.88
N GLY A 14 -15.29 11.44 -15.43
CA GLY A 14 -16.46 12.29 -15.13
C GLY A 14 -16.81 12.64 -13.66
N GLY A 15 -15.98 12.33 -12.69
CA GLY A 15 -16.27 12.51 -11.26
C GLY A 15 -15.63 13.78 -10.74
N PHE A 16 -16.38 14.88 -10.69
CA PHE A 16 -15.98 16.07 -9.94
C PHE A 16 -16.23 15.85 -8.44
N PHE A 17 -15.57 14.86 -7.83
CA PHE A 17 -15.79 14.52 -6.42
C PHE A 17 -15.59 15.75 -5.51
N SER A 18 -14.66 16.63 -5.87
CA SER A 18 -14.40 17.89 -5.17
C SER A 18 -15.58 18.87 -5.14
N ARG A 19 -16.60 18.70 -5.99
CA ARG A 19 -17.83 19.52 -5.95
C ARG A 19 -18.86 19.03 -4.94
N SER A 20 -18.81 17.74 -4.60
CA SER A 20 -19.73 17.08 -3.66
C SER A 20 -19.01 16.54 -2.43
N SER A 21 -17.76 16.96 -2.21
CA SER A 21 -16.94 16.55 -1.08
C SER A 21 -16.31 17.76 -0.40
N ARG A 22 -16.03 17.64 0.89
CA ARG A 22 -15.33 18.65 1.70
C ARG A 22 -14.32 17.97 2.61
N ASP A 23 -13.47 18.78 3.25
CA ASP A 23 -12.41 18.30 4.16
C ASP A 23 -11.51 17.26 3.46
N ILE A 24 -11.16 17.57 2.20
CA ILE A 24 -10.34 16.70 1.35
C ILE A 24 -8.88 16.83 1.80
N GLU A 25 -8.32 15.72 2.23
CA GLU A 25 -6.96 15.62 2.77
C GLU A 25 -6.23 14.47 2.07
N TYR A 26 -4.99 14.72 1.66
CA TYR A 26 -4.06 13.67 1.27
C TYR A 26 -3.14 13.40 2.44
N LYS A 27 -3.04 12.13 2.83
CA LYS A 27 -2.25 11.66 3.97
C LYS A 27 -0.93 11.07 3.48
N ASP A 28 0.07 11.13 4.35
CA ASP A 28 1.42 10.63 4.06
C ASP A 28 1.48 9.11 3.79
N ASP A 29 0.42 8.36 4.13
CA ASP A 29 0.27 6.94 3.80
C ASP A 29 -0.33 6.67 2.40
N GLY A 30 -0.43 7.69 1.55
CA GLY A 30 -0.97 7.54 0.19
C GLY A 30 -2.50 7.54 0.12
N THR A 31 -3.18 7.78 1.24
CA THR A 31 -4.64 7.82 1.30
C THR A 31 -5.17 9.23 1.06
N LEU A 32 -6.15 9.35 0.17
CA LEU A 32 -7.03 10.52 0.07
C LEU A 32 -8.26 10.29 0.95
N SER A 33 -8.51 11.16 1.93
CA SER A 33 -9.73 11.14 2.73
C SER A 33 -10.60 12.37 2.46
N ALA A 34 -11.92 12.19 2.49
CA ALA A 34 -12.88 13.28 2.35
C ALA A 34 -14.22 12.95 3.02
N LEU A 35 -14.99 14.00 3.33
CA LEU A 35 -16.43 13.86 3.58
C LEU A 35 -17.17 14.03 2.26
N CYS A 36 -17.82 12.97 1.78
CA CYS A 36 -18.57 12.94 0.53
C CYS A 36 -20.08 13.02 0.80
N GLN A 37 -20.78 13.81 0.00
CA GLN A 37 -22.24 13.89 0.07
C GLN A 37 -22.88 12.68 -0.63
N THR A 38 -23.73 11.97 0.09
CA THR A 38 -24.57 10.88 -0.43
C THR A 38 -25.71 11.43 -1.29
N SER A 39 -26.36 10.58 -2.09
CA SER A 39 -27.53 10.97 -2.89
C SER A 39 -28.70 11.51 -2.06
N GLY A 40 -28.79 11.14 -0.79
CA GLY A 40 -29.76 11.67 0.18
C GLY A 40 -29.35 12.99 0.83
N GLY A 41 -28.22 13.58 0.44
CA GLY A 41 -27.72 14.85 0.97
C GLY A 41 -26.92 14.75 2.28
N ASN A 42 -26.86 13.56 2.89
CA ASN A 42 -26.07 13.30 4.11
C ASN A 42 -24.58 13.21 3.79
N TRP A 43 -23.73 13.55 4.75
CA TRP A 43 -22.28 13.45 4.63
C TRP A 43 -21.77 12.12 5.16
N SER A 44 -20.91 11.45 4.39
CA SER A 44 -20.25 10.21 4.77
C SER A 44 -18.74 10.36 4.63
N SER A 45 -17.99 9.83 5.60
CA SER A 45 -16.54 9.69 5.45
C SER A 45 -16.23 8.67 4.36
N ALA A 46 -15.29 9.01 3.50
CA ALA A 46 -14.77 8.12 2.47
C ALA A 46 -13.25 8.27 2.40
N THR A 47 -12.60 7.13 2.17
CA THR A 47 -11.16 7.03 1.92
C THR A 47 -10.94 6.39 0.57
N LEU A 48 -9.98 6.91 -0.19
CA LEU A 48 -9.54 6.38 -1.46
C LEU A 48 -8.01 6.29 -1.42
N GLU A 49 -7.46 5.11 -1.65
CA GLU A 49 -6.02 4.91 -1.73
C GLU A 49 -5.53 5.28 -3.13
N LEU A 50 -4.52 6.16 -3.23
CA LEU A 50 -4.03 6.69 -4.51
C LEU A 50 -2.87 5.86 -5.11
N ASN A 51 -2.68 4.63 -4.65
CA ASN A 51 -1.59 3.74 -5.08
C ASN A 51 -1.78 3.19 -6.49
N TYR A 52 -2.82 3.62 -7.21
CA TYR A 52 -2.96 3.42 -8.65
C TYR A 52 -2.27 4.51 -9.46
N LEU A 53 -1.49 5.40 -8.83
CA LEU A 53 -0.69 6.39 -9.52
C LEU A 53 0.77 5.92 -9.59
N GLU A 54 1.26 5.70 -10.81
CA GLU A 54 2.66 5.37 -11.08
C GLU A 54 3.35 6.57 -11.73
N ASN A 55 4.63 6.80 -11.39
CA ASN A 55 5.46 7.78 -12.09
C ASN A 55 6.43 7.04 -13.02
N ILE A 56 6.15 7.07 -14.33
CA ILE A 56 7.04 6.52 -15.35
C ILE A 56 7.70 7.69 -16.07
N ASP A 57 9.01 7.84 -15.90
CA ASP A 57 9.83 8.87 -16.56
C ASP A 57 9.31 10.31 -16.36
N GLY A 58 8.81 10.63 -15.17
CA GLY A 58 8.29 11.97 -14.85
C GLY A 58 6.83 12.18 -15.27
N ILE A 59 6.16 11.14 -15.78
CA ILE A 59 4.75 11.15 -16.15
C ILE A 59 3.96 10.33 -15.13
N VAL A 60 3.10 11.00 -14.36
CA VAL A 60 2.17 10.34 -13.45
C VAL A 60 0.99 9.76 -14.23
N ARG A 61 0.76 8.46 -14.14
CA ARG A 61 -0.30 7.73 -14.85
C ARG A 61 -1.13 6.91 -13.88
N VAL A 62 -2.41 6.71 -14.23
CA VAL A 62 -3.26 5.76 -13.53
C VAL A 62 -2.97 4.36 -14.06
N THR A 63 -2.55 3.45 -13.20
CA THR A 63 -2.33 2.02 -13.50
C THR A 63 -3.54 1.19 -13.07
N THR A 64 -3.74 0.04 -13.72
CA THR A 64 -4.80 -0.93 -13.39
C THR A 64 -4.44 -1.84 -12.22
N ALA A 65 -3.17 -1.85 -11.80
CA ALA A 65 -2.68 -2.56 -10.63
C ALA A 65 -1.69 -1.64 -9.89
N PRO A 66 -1.76 -1.53 -8.55
CA PRO A 66 -0.79 -0.72 -7.83
C PRO A 66 0.66 -1.12 -8.17
N PRO A 67 1.60 -0.17 -8.30
CA PRO A 67 3.02 -0.49 -8.31
C PRO A 67 3.32 -1.36 -7.09
N GLY A 68 3.92 -2.53 -7.31
CA GLY A 68 4.15 -3.49 -6.23
C GLY A 68 3.01 -4.49 -5.94
N ASN A 69 2.06 -4.74 -6.84
CA ASN A 69 1.10 -5.83 -6.62
C ASN A 69 1.75 -7.22 -6.81
N PHE A 70 2.70 -7.60 -5.95
CA PHE A 70 3.42 -8.87 -6.08
C PHE A 70 2.49 -10.09 -6.04
N LEU A 71 1.38 -10.03 -5.31
CA LEU A 71 0.39 -11.11 -5.27
C LEU A 71 -0.23 -11.43 -6.64
N ALA A 72 -0.18 -10.51 -7.61
CA ALA A 72 -0.60 -10.80 -8.98
C ALA A 72 0.27 -11.86 -9.68
N SER A 73 1.50 -12.07 -9.20
CA SER A 73 2.48 -12.98 -9.80
C SER A 73 3.18 -13.89 -8.79
N CYS A 74 2.73 -13.89 -7.54
CA CYS A 74 3.21 -14.77 -6.48
C CYS A 74 2.08 -15.66 -5.99
N GLU A 75 2.44 -16.85 -5.51
CA GLU A 75 1.51 -17.84 -4.97
C GLU A 75 2.02 -18.42 -3.65
N ASN A 76 1.10 -18.95 -2.85
CA ASN A 76 1.37 -19.52 -1.53
C ASN A 76 2.12 -18.58 -0.59
N VAL A 77 1.82 -17.27 -0.69
CA VAL A 77 2.45 -16.25 0.14
C VAL A 77 1.91 -16.31 1.57
N ALA A 78 2.79 -16.49 2.53
CA ALA A 78 2.44 -16.56 3.94
C ALA A 78 3.57 -16.06 4.85
N LEU A 79 3.19 -15.61 6.04
CA LEU A 79 4.13 -15.33 7.11
C LEU A 79 4.52 -16.64 7.81
N GLU A 80 5.81 -16.87 7.99
CA GLU A 80 6.28 -18.01 8.78
C GLU A 80 5.89 -17.80 10.26
N ALA A 81 5.22 -18.82 10.81
CA ALA A 81 4.57 -18.73 12.12
C ALA A 81 5.54 -18.30 13.24
N GLY A 82 5.18 -17.23 13.94
CA GLY A 82 5.98 -16.69 15.05
C GLY A 82 7.20 -15.88 14.61
N THR A 83 7.32 -15.53 13.32
CA THR A 83 8.43 -14.74 12.78
C THR A 83 7.93 -13.54 11.97
N SER A 84 8.88 -12.71 11.50
CA SER A 84 8.69 -11.63 10.52
C SER A 84 9.07 -12.04 9.09
N MET A 85 9.28 -13.34 8.83
CA MET A 85 9.69 -13.85 7.53
C MET A 85 8.48 -14.11 6.64
N LEU A 86 8.38 -13.38 5.53
CA LEU A 86 7.39 -13.62 4.48
C LEU A 86 7.97 -14.63 3.47
N LYS A 87 7.23 -15.69 3.17
CA LYS A 87 7.65 -16.72 2.20
C LYS A 87 6.57 -16.94 1.16
N GLY A 88 6.97 -17.43 0.00
CA GLY A 88 6.06 -17.83 -1.07
C GLY A 88 6.83 -18.25 -2.31
N SER A 89 6.13 -18.38 -3.43
CA SER A 89 6.75 -18.65 -4.73
C SER A 89 6.41 -17.53 -5.70
N ALA A 90 7.42 -16.95 -6.34
CA ALA A 90 7.29 -15.90 -7.34
C ALA A 90 7.39 -16.49 -8.75
N ARG A 91 6.54 -16.02 -9.66
CA ARG A 91 6.55 -16.44 -11.06
C ARG A 91 7.55 -15.61 -11.86
N ARG A 92 8.45 -16.29 -12.58
CA ARG A 92 9.36 -15.70 -13.56
C ARG A 92 8.68 -15.40 -14.88
N ILE A 93 9.35 -14.63 -15.74
CA ILE A 93 8.89 -14.32 -17.10
C ILE A 93 8.69 -15.60 -17.94
N ASP A 94 9.54 -16.61 -17.72
CA ASP A 94 9.43 -17.92 -18.38
C ASP A 94 8.32 -18.83 -17.79
N SER A 95 7.50 -18.29 -16.88
CA SER A 95 6.45 -18.97 -16.13
C SER A 95 6.91 -20.00 -15.10
N SER A 96 8.22 -20.22 -14.92
CA SER A 96 8.73 -21.02 -13.81
C SER A 96 8.50 -20.34 -12.46
N LEU A 97 8.40 -21.14 -11.41
CA LEU A 97 8.25 -20.67 -10.03
C LEU A 97 9.59 -20.75 -9.31
N VAL A 98 9.90 -19.73 -8.52
CA VAL A 98 11.04 -19.72 -7.61
C VAL A 98 10.58 -19.33 -6.22
N ASP A 99 11.02 -20.08 -5.21
CA ASP A 99 10.70 -19.76 -3.82
C ASP A 99 11.48 -18.52 -3.36
N PHE A 100 10.81 -17.67 -2.60
CA PHE A 100 11.42 -16.49 -1.99
C PHE A 100 11.22 -16.48 -0.48
N GLU A 101 12.13 -15.80 0.20
CA GLU A 101 12.04 -15.46 1.60
C GLU A 101 12.38 -13.97 1.74
N LEU A 102 11.54 -13.21 2.43
CA LEU A 102 11.70 -11.78 2.66
C LEU A 102 11.59 -11.49 4.15
N GLN A 103 12.69 -11.00 4.73
CA GLN A 103 12.72 -10.56 6.13
C GLN A 103 12.05 -9.19 6.26
N LEU A 104 10.82 -9.14 6.76
CA LEU A 104 10.06 -7.88 6.86
C LEU A 104 10.67 -6.92 7.89
N ASP A 105 11.43 -7.40 8.87
CA ASP A 105 12.17 -6.52 9.78
C ASP A 105 13.26 -5.69 9.10
N ASP A 106 13.67 -6.01 7.88
CA ASP A 106 14.64 -5.18 7.16
C ASP A 106 13.99 -3.93 6.55
N TYR A 107 12.65 -3.93 6.41
CA TYR A 107 11.91 -2.91 5.65
C TYR A 107 10.81 -2.24 6.45
N VAL A 108 10.11 -2.97 7.33
CA VAL A 108 8.94 -2.51 8.05
C VAL A 108 9.32 -2.06 9.45
N ALA A 109 8.90 -0.86 9.83
CA ALA A 109 8.99 -0.31 11.17
C ALA A 109 7.61 -0.15 11.80
N ASN A 110 7.61 -0.06 13.12
CA ASN A 110 6.51 0.50 13.90
C ASN A 110 6.91 1.92 14.33
N VAL A 111 6.21 2.91 13.80
CA VAL A 111 6.35 4.34 14.09
C VAL A 111 5.16 4.77 14.93
N ASP A 112 5.36 4.85 16.25
CA ASP A 112 4.36 5.29 17.23
C ASP A 112 2.97 4.61 17.08
N GLY A 113 2.98 3.28 16.90
CA GLY A 113 1.74 2.50 16.74
C GLY A 113 1.30 2.30 15.28
N LYS A 114 2.04 2.83 14.30
CA LYS A 114 1.75 2.68 12.87
C LYS A 114 2.82 1.86 12.16
N LEU A 115 2.42 0.86 11.38
CA LEU A 115 3.31 0.13 10.48
C LEU A 115 3.67 0.99 9.28
N GLU A 116 4.96 1.19 9.03
CA GLU A 116 5.47 2.00 7.93
C GLU A 116 6.69 1.33 7.27
N ILE A 117 6.91 1.60 5.98
CA ILE A 117 8.12 1.19 5.28
C ILE A 117 9.25 2.18 5.60
N GLY A 118 10.48 1.67 5.78
CA GLY A 118 11.70 2.48 5.84
C GLY A 118 12.38 2.61 7.21
N GLY A 119 11.96 1.87 8.23
CA GLY A 119 12.59 1.93 9.56
C GLY A 119 13.04 0.60 10.18
N GLY A 120 12.55 -0.53 9.64
CA GLY A 120 12.90 -1.88 10.10
C GLY A 120 12.50 -2.23 11.54
N PHE A 121 12.74 -3.48 11.92
CA PHE A 121 12.58 -4.07 13.25
C PHE A 121 11.20 -3.89 13.90
N PHE A 122 10.12 -3.78 13.12
CA PHE A 122 8.77 -3.66 13.67
C PHE A 122 8.43 -4.81 14.62
N SER A 123 8.92 -6.03 14.37
CA SER A 123 8.60 -7.21 15.17
C SER A 123 9.01 -7.08 16.65
N ARG A 124 9.97 -6.19 16.95
CA ARG A 124 10.44 -5.93 18.32
C ARG A 124 9.46 -5.11 19.15
N SER A 125 8.63 -4.31 18.49
CA SER A 125 7.68 -3.40 19.15
C SER A 125 6.23 -3.70 18.75
N SER A 126 5.99 -4.75 17.97
CA SER A 126 4.68 -5.21 17.53
C SER A 126 4.40 -6.63 17.99
N SER A 127 3.14 -7.01 18.10
CA SER A 127 2.69 -8.35 18.47
C SER A 127 1.46 -8.75 17.66
N LEU A 128 1.05 -10.02 17.73
CA LEU A 128 -0.04 -10.57 16.91
C LEU A 128 0.15 -10.26 15.41
N ILE A 129 1.38 -10.49 14.93
CA ILE A 129 1.75 -10.21 13.54
C ILE A 129 1.12 -11.30 12.66
N SER A 130 0.40 -10.88 11.63
CA SER A 130 -0.22 -11.77 10.67
C SER A 130 -0.20 -11.16 9.27
N PHE A 131 -0.20 -12.02 8.26
CA PHE A 131 -0.35 -11.64 6.86
C PHE A 131 -1.65 -12.22 6.33
N THR A 132 -2.45 -11.39 5.64
CA THR A 132 -3.72 -11.81 5.03
C THR A 132 -3.55 -12.19 3.58
N GLU A 133 -4.43 -13.01 3.03
CA GLU A 133 -4.45 -13.38 1.60
C GLU A 133 -4.56 -12.16 0.67
N ASP A 134 -5.17 -11.05 1.13
CA ASP A 134 -5.30 -9.80 0.37
C ASP A 134 -4.03 -8.90 0.41
N GLY A 135 -2.93 -9.36 1.02
CA GLY A 135 -1.64 -8.65 1.03
C GLY A 135 -1.41 -7.71 2.22
N PHE A 136 -2.30 -7.69 3.22
CA PHE A 136 -2.12 -6.85 4.41
C PHE A 136 -1.26 -7.54 5.47
N LEU A 137 -0.22 -6.83 5.90
CA LEU A 137 0.49 -7.08 7.16
C LEU A 137 -0.26 -6.37 8.29
N GLN A 138 -0.72 -7.15 9.26
CA GLN A 138 -1.45 -6.65 10.43
C GLN A 138 -0.67 -6.94 11.70
N ALA A 139 -0.69 -6.00 12.64
CA ALA A 139 -0.10 -6.20 13.96
C ALA A 139 -0.70 -5.26 15.03
N LEU A 140 -0.55 -5.63 16.30
CA LEU A 140 -0.70 -4.72 17.43
C LEU A 140 0.62 -4.02 17.73
N CYS A 141 0.72 -2.76 17.31
CA CYS A 141 1.90 -1.94 17.41
C CYS A 141 1.93 -1.17 18.73
N GLN A 142 3.09 -1.10 19.36
CA GLN A 142 3.29 -0.33 20.59
C GLN A 142 3.55 1.14 20.25
N THR A 143 2.81 2.05 20.86
CA THR A 143 3.04 3.49 20.81
C THR A 143 4.15 3.89 21.79
N THR A 144 4.64 5.12 21.68
CA THR A 144 5.58 5.74 22.63
C THR A 144 5.01 5.89 24.04
N SER A 145 3.67 5.90 24.18
CA SER A 145 2.96 5.89 25.46
C SER A 145 2.78 4.47 26.06
N ASN A 146 3.33 3.44 25.40
CA ASN A 146 3.16 2.01 25.72
C ASN A 146 1.73 1.46 25.52
N GLU A 147 0.87 2.19 24.80
CA GLU A 147 -0.41 1.65 24.33
C GLU A 147 -0.18 0.68 23.18
N ARG A 148 -1.03 -0.34 23.05
CA ARG A 148 -1.01 -1.29 21.93
C ARG A 148 -2.20 -0.98 21.03
N VAL A 149 -1.92 -0.52 19.81
CA VAL A 149 -2.96 -0.13 18.84
C VAL A 149 -2.88 -1.05 17.60
N PRO A 150 -4.02 -1.41 17.00
CA PRO A 150 -4.03 -2.17 15.75
C PRO A 150 -3.51 -1.30 14.61
N SER A 151 -2.63 -1.87 13.79
CA SER A 151 -2.14 -1.26 12.57
C SER A 151 -2.15 -2.28 11.43
N SER A 152 -2.37 -1.79 10.21
CA SER A 152 -2.40 -2.56 8.98
C SER A 152 -1.57 -1.85 7.92
N LEU A 153 -0.79 -2.60 7.15
CA LEU A 153 0.03 -2.11 6.05
C LEU A 153 -0.16 -3.05 4.86
N ASN A 154 -0.60 -2.52 3.72
CA ASN A 154 -0.74 -3.33 2.50
C ASN A 154 0.61 -3.43 1.78
N LEU A 155 1.19 -4.63 1.73
CA LEU A 155 2.48 -4.87 1.11
C LEU A 155 2.41 -4.87 -0.43
N ASN A 156 1.22 -5.00 -1.02
CA ASN A 156 0.99 -4.88 -2.46
C ASN A 156 1.25 -3.46 -3.01
N PHE A 157 1.62 -2.51 -2.15
CA PHE A 157 2.01 -1.16 -2.57
C PHE A 157 3.52 -0.98 -2.63
N TYR A 158 4.29 -1.95 -2.14
CA TYR A 158 5.71 -1.76 -1.88
C TYR A 158 6.59 -2.88 -2.44
N LEU A 159 6.03 -4.07 -2.66
CA LEU A 159 6.80 -5.24 -3.10
C LEU A 159 6.50 -5.55 -4.55
N GLU A 160 7.49 -5.57 -5.43
CA GLU A 160 7.27 -5.98 -6.82
C GLU A 160 8.01 -7.28 -7.09
N ASN A 161 7.33 -8.23 -7.74
CA ASN A 161 8.04 -9.39 -8.29
C ASN A 161 8.62 -9.03 -9.65
N VAL A 162 9.95 -8.96 -9.72
CA VAL A 162 10.71 -8.73 -10.95
C VAL A 162 11.46 -10.01 -11.32
N ASP A 163 10.87 -10.78 -12.25
CA ASP A 163 11.43 -12.04 -12.77
C ASP A 163 11.83 -13.06 -11.67
N GLY A 164 10.96 -13.22 -10.67
CA GLY A 164 11.18 -14.15 -9.56
C GLY A 164 12.00 -13.58 -8.41
N VAL A 165 12.28 -12.27 -8.42
CA VAL A 165 12.94 -11.54 -7.33
C VAL A 165 11.93 -10.60 -6.70
N LEU A 166 11.78 -10.69 -5.37
CA LEU A 166 10.98 -9.79 -4.55
C LEU A 166 11.85 -8.73 -3.87
#